data_AF-A0A816C6X5-F1
#
_entry.id   AF-A0A816C6X5-F1
#
_cell.length_a   1.000
_cell.length_b   1.000
_cell.length_c   1.000
_cell.angle_alpha   90.00
_cell.angle_beta   90.00
_cell.angle_gamma   90.00
#
_symmetry.space_group_name_H-M   'P 1'
#
loop_
_entity.id
_entity.type
_entity.pdbx_description
1 polymer ?
#
loop_
_entity_poly.entity_id
_entity_poly.type
_entity_poly.pdbx_seq_one_letter_code
_entity_poly.pdbx_strand_id
1 'polypeptide(L)'
;RWNKFDENINLSANIGSIVNFLDLNMENRDGQLYTTVFQKPSYEPYYLPFNSIHPLHMKKNIPFAMLLRAIRYCSTFQSYLNEREKLRMALLLNKYPNKIIDEQFNNMLLKFKVNEPLTSNNYNRYRQNIINSPIKEKLVVNYEKSIFIHFTYCSGMRTFPKKFHTLWEKYFGMSPINEVIPVLGSRNVDNLQRRLVHTRSINL
;
A
#
# COMPACT_ATOMS: atom_id res chain seq x y z
N ARG A 1 -22.09 1.98 29.89
CA ARG A 1 -22.25 3.16 29.01
C ARG A 1 -21.28 3.14 27.83
N TRP A 2 -20.22 2.30 27.82
CA TRP A 2 -19.43 1.96 26.62
C TRP A 2 -19.72 0.53 26.12
N ASN A 3 -19.76 -0.46 27.02
CA ASN A 3 -20.09 -1.86 26.69
C ASN A 3 -21.60 -2.14 26.74
N LYS A 4 -22.40 -1.24 26.15
CA LYS A 4 -23.86 -1.39 26.03
C LYS A 4 -24.33 -1.45 24.59
N PHE A 5 -23.42 -1.33 23.63
CA PHE A 5 -23.75 -1.30 22.21
C PHE A 5 -24.02 -2.70 21.65
N ASP A 6 -23.25 -3.69 22.08
CA ASP A 6 -23.38 -5.08 21.66
C ASP A 6 -22.90 -6.00 22.80
N GLU A 7 -23.61 -7.11 23.05
CA GLU A 7 -23.28 -8.07 24.11
C GLU A 7 -21.98 -8.84 23.83
N ASN A 8 -21.58 -8.95 22.57
CA ASN A 8 -20.36 -9.64 22.14
C ASN A 8 -19.14 -8.72 22.06
N ILE A 9 -19.31 -7.40 22.21
CA ILE A 9 -18.21 -6.43 22.10
C ILE A 9 -17.94 -5.79 23.45
N ASN A 10 -16.84 -6.19 24.07
CA ASN A 10 -16.36 -5.62 25.32
C ASN A 10 -15.13 -4.74 25.06
N LEU A 11 -15.31 -3.42 25.19
CA LEU A 11 -14.24 -2.43 25.11
C LEU A 11 -13.55 -2.33 26.47
N SER A 12 -12.26 -2.62 26.50
CA SER A 12 -11.38 -2.36 27.63
C SER A 12 -10.67 -1.01 27.46
N ALA A 13 -10.56 -0.25 28.54
CA ALA A 13 -9.86 1.02 28.56
C ALA A 13 -8.66 0.93 29.49
N ASN A 14 -7.50 1.39 29.00
CA ASN A 14 -6.28 1.51 29.79
C ASN A 14 -5.93 2.99 29.92
N ILE A 15 -5.61 3.41 31.14
CA ILE A 15 -5.20 4.79 31.45
C ILE A 15 -3.77 4.72 31.98
N GLY A 16 -2.89 5.52 31.39
CA GLY A 16 -1.49 5.60 31.80
C GLY A 16 -0.76 6.70 31.04
N SER A 17 0.48 6.97 31.44
CA SER A 17 1.39 7.84 30.67
C SER A 17 1.80 7.21 29.35
N ILE A 18 1.77 5.87 29.28
CA ILE A 18 2.01 5.08 28.07
C ILE A 18 0.78 4.22 27.80
N VAL A 19 0.27 4.27 26.56
CA VAL A 19 -0.87 3.47 26.11
C VAL A 19 -0.59 2.93 24.71
N ASN A 20 -0.94 1.66 24.51
CA ASN A 20 -0.87 0.99 23.22
C ASN A 20 -2.27 0.92 22.60
N PHE A 21 -2.38 1.30 21.33
CA PHE A 21 -3.60 1.15 20.55
C PHE A 21 -3.28 0.67 19.14
N LEU A 22 -3.85 -0.49 18.78
CA LEU A 22 -3.55 -1.20 17.54
C LEU A 22 -2.02 -1.37 17.36
N ASP A 23 -1.49 -0.67 16.38
CA ASP A 23 -0.12 -0.73 15.90
C ASP A 23 0.74 0.46 16.39
N LEU A 24 0.24 1.22 17.37
CA LEU A 24 0.79 2.50 17.80
C LEU A 24 0.96 2.53 19.32
N ASN A 25 2.17 2.89 19.77
CA ASN A 25 2.48 3.15 21.17
C ASN A 25 2.53 4.67 21.36
N MET A 26 1.73 5.18 22.29
CA MET A 26 1.63 6.60 22.64
C MET A 26 2.19 6.81 24.03
N GLU A 27 3.07 7.77 24.17
CA GLU A 27 3.66 8.17 25.44
C GLU A 27 3.46 9.68 25.63
N ASN A 28 2.88 10.07 26.76
CA ASN A 28 2.79 11.46 27.16
C ASN A 28 4.00 11.83 28.01
N ARG A 29 4.85 12.72 27.50
CA ARG A 29 5.96 13.32 28.24
C ARG A 29 5.66 14.80 28.42
N ASP A 30 5.31 15.18 29.64
CA ASP A 30 5.07 16.57 30.04
C ASP A 30 4.07 17.32 29.15
N GLY A 31 2.98 16.66 28.74
CA GLY A 31 1.93 17.23 27.90
C GLY A 31 2.19 17.11 26.39
N GLN A 32 3.31 16.53 25.97
CA GLN A 32 3.62 16.25 24.58
C GLN A 32 3.47 14.76 24.27
N LEU A 33 2.75 14.44 23.21
CA LEU A 33 2.56 13.05 22.76
C LEU A 33 3.71 12.61 21.85
N TYR A 34 4.40 11.56 22.28
CA TYR A 34 5.40 10.84 21.52
C TYR A 34 4.80 9.53 21.03
N THR A 35 5.02 9.21 19.76
CA THR A 35 4.41 8.05 19.13
C THR A 35 5.47 7.18 18.48
N THR A 36 5.32 5.87 18.62
CA THR A 36 6.19 4.86 17.98
C THR A 36 5.35 3.71 17.46
N VAL A 37 5.94 2.86 16.62
CA VAL A 37 5.27 1.62 16.19
C VAL A 37 5.21 0.65 17.37
N PHE A 38 4.02 0.17 17.69
CA PHE A 38 3.82 -0.90 18.67
C PHE A 38 3.74 -2.25 17.96
N GLN A 39 4.38 -3.25 18.56
CA GLN A 39 4.27 -4.66 18.20
C GLN A 39 3.96 -5.42 19.50
N LYS A 40 3.04 -6.37 19.44
CA LYS A 40 2.73 -7.22 20.59
C LYS A 40 3.99 -8.02 21.00
N PRO A 41 4.17 -8.38 22.28
CA PRO A 41 5.31 -9.18 22.72
C PRO A 41 5.43 -10.53 21.97
N SER A 42 4.31 -11.10 21.54
CA SER A 42 4.25 -12.33 20.74
C SER A 42 4.46 -12.11 19.24
N TYR A 43 4.83 -10.90 18.82
CA TYR A 43 4.98 -10.57 17.42
C TYR A 43 6.26 -11.20 16.86
N GLU A 44 6.10 -12.02 15.83
CA GLU A 44 7.20 -12.46 15.00
C GLU A 44 7.35 -11.49 13.81
N PRO A 45 8.59 -11.18 13.38
CA PRO A 45 8.85 -10.34 12.21
C PRO A 45 8.54 -11.08 10.90
N TYR A 46 7.38 -11.72 10.80
CA TYR A 46 6.92 -12.48 9.64
C TYR A 46 6.21 -11.57 8.65
N TYR A 47 6.76 -11.48 7.45
CA TYR A 47 6.13 -10.87 6.30
C TYR A 47 6.00 -11.92 5.21
N LEU A 48 5.13 -11.66 4.23
CA LEU A 48 5.00 -12.54 3.08
C LEU A 48 6.39 -12.80 2.45
N PRO A 49 6.92 -14.03 2.50
CA PRO A 49 8.29 -14.29 2.06
C PRO A 49 8.47 -13.96 0.59
N PHE A 50 9.63 -13.41 0.21
CA PHE A 50 9.81 -12.96 -1.17
C PHE A 50 9.77 -14.11 -2.20
N ASN A 51 10.17 -15.32 -1.78
CA ASN A 51 10.16 -16.54 -2.58
C ASN A 51 8.78 -17.23 -2.67
N SER A 52 7.73 -16.65 -2.08
CA SER A 52 6.36 -17.18 -2.19
C SER A 52 5.76 -17.00 -3.59
N ILE A 53 4.78 -17.85 -3.93
CA ILE A 53 4.02 -17.87 -5.20
C ILE A 53 2.91 -16.81 -5.17
N HIS A 54 3.26 -15.59 -4.77
CA HIS A 54 2.35 -14.44 -4.82
C HIS A 54 2.79 -13.45 -5.89
N PRO A 55 1.83 -12.68 -6.46
CA PRO A 55 2.15 -11.65 -7.44
C PRO A 55 3.23 -10.69 -6.94
N LEU A 56 4.16 -10.33 -7.84
CA LEU A 56 5.30 -9.49 -7.47
C LEU A 56 4.88 -8.12 -6.93
N HIS A 57 3.78 -7.55 -7.43
CA HIS A 57 3.28 -6.25 -6.97
C HIS A 57 2.87 -6.28 -5.49
N MET A 58 2.33 -7.40 -4.98
CA MET A 58 1.99 -7.53 -3.56
C MET A 58 3.25 -7.54 -2.70
N LYS A 59 4.25 -8.34 -3.10
CA LYS A 59 5.54 -8.42 -2.42
C LYS A 59 6.25 -7.06 -2.42
N LYS A 60 6.32 -6.39 -3.56
CA LYS A 60 6.90 -5.03 -3.66
C LYS A 60 6.14 -3.99 -2.82
N ASN A 61 4.83 -4.13 -2.66
CA ASN A 61 4.06 -3.18 -1.84
C ASN A 61 4.33 -3.30 -0.33
N ILE A 62 4.86 -4.43 0.14
CA ILE A 62 5.11 -4.65 1.57
C ILE A 62 6.18 -3.67 2.11
N PRO A 63 7.42 -3.62 1.59
CA PRO A 63 8.41 -2.65 2.05
C PRO A 63 7.93 -1.19 1.94
N PHE A 64 7.22 -0.88 0.86
CA PHE A 64 6.63 0.44 0.63
C PHE A 64 5.67 0.82 1.77
N ALA A 65 4.70 -0.04 2.07
CA ALA A 65 3.66 0.22 3.06
C ALA A 65 4.24 0.26 4.49
N MET A 66 5.22 -0.58 4.77
CA MET A 66 5.89 -0.62 6.07
C MET A 66 6.67 0.66 6.36
N LEU A 67 7.44 1.17 5.39
CA LEU A 67 8.16 2.43 5.58
C LEU A 67 7.19 3.60 5.74
N LEU A 68 6.10 3.62 4.97
CA LEU A 68 5.04 4.62 5.12
C LEU A 68 4.44 4.60 6.54
N ARG A 69 4.15 3.41 7.08
CA ARG A 69 3.69 3.24 8.46
C ARG A 69 4.72 3.78 9.46
N ALA A 70 6.00 3.45 9.31
CA ALA A 70 7.05 3.92 10.21
C ALA A 70 7.12 5.45 10.27
N ILE A 71 7.09 6.14 9.13
CA ILE A 71 7.12 7.62 9.12
C ILE A 71 5.85 8.20 9.75
N ARG A 72 4.68 7.64 9.44
CA ARG A 72 3.41 8.13 10.02
C ARG A 72 3.39 7.95 11.54
N TYR A 73 3.91 6.85 12.07
CA TYR A 73 3.76 6.52 13.48
C TYR A 73 4.89 7.06 14.36
N CYS A 74 6.14 7.10 13.88
CA CYS A 74 7.24 7.60 14.69
C CYS A 74 7.23 9.14 14.77
N SER A 75 7.03 9.71 15.96
CA SER A 75 7.02 11.17 16.13
C SER A 75 8.41 11.81 16.06
N THR A 76 9.47 11.05 16.35
CA THR A 76 10.85 11.54 16.31
C THR A 76 11.65 10.85 15.20
N PHE A 77 12.67 11.56 14.70
CA PHE A 77 13.59 11.02 13.70
C PHE A 77 14.34 9.79 14.23
N GLN A 78 14.77 9.80 15.49
CA GLN A 78 15.48 8.66 16.09
C GLN A 78 14.59 7.41 16.17
N SER A 79 13.34 7.57 16.60
CA SER A 79 12.38 6.46 16.62
C SER A 79 12.10 5.91 15.21
N TYR A 80 12.06 6.79 14.21
CA TYR A 80 11.94 6.39 12.81
C TYR A 80 13.15 5.59 12.32
N LEU A 81 14.38 6.04 12.63
CA LEU A 81 15.59 5.31 12.24
C LEU A 81 15.62 3.91 12.86
N ASN A 82 15.35 3.81 14.17
CA ASN A 82 15.30 2.53 14.86
C ASN A 82 14.25 1.59 14.24
N GLU A 83 13.08 2.12 13.91
CA GLU A 83 12.03 1.34 13.26
C GLU A 83 12.44 0.93 11.85
N ARG A 84 13.00 1.83 11.05
CA ARG A 84 13.48 1.55 9.69
C ARG A 84 14.49 0.40 9.67
N GLU A 85 15.42 0.38 10.62
CA GLU A 85 16.41 -0.71 10.71
C GLU A 85 15.75 -2.04 11.12
N LYS A 86 14.81 -2.03 12.08
CA LYS A 86 14.01 -3.22 12.41
C LYS A 86 13.25 -3.76 11.20
N LEU A 87 12.62 -2.87 10.42
CA LEU A 87 11.89 -3.24 9.21
C LEU A 87 12.83 -3.84 8.16
N ARG A 88 14.01 -3.24 7.96
CA ARG A 88 15.01 -3.76 7.02
C ARG A 88 15.44 -5.17 7.43
N MET A 89 15.78 -5.38 8.70
CA MET A 89 16.15 -6.69 9.21
C MET A 89 15.05 -7.73 9.02
N ALA A 90 13.81 -7.38 9.35
CA ALA A 90 12.68 -8.27 9.16
C ALA A 90 12.45 -8.62 7.68
N LEU A 91 12.55 -7.66 6.76
CA LEU A 91 12.44 -7.93 5.32
C LEU A 91 13.55 -8.86 4.80
N LEU A 92 14.78 -8.67 5.29
CA LEU A 92 15.90 -9.57 4.95
C LEU A 92 15.67 -10.99 5.44
N LEU A 93 15.16 -11.17 6.67
CA LEU A 93 14.77 -12.48 7.21
C LEU A 93 13.68 -13.15 6.35
N ASN A 94 12.78 -12.36 5.76
CA ASN A 94 11.75 -12.82 4.82
C ASN A 94 12.24 -12.90 3.36
N LYS A 95 13.56 -12.97 3.15
CA LYS A 95 14.23 -13.20 1.86
C LYS A 95 14.05 -12.07 0.82
N TYR A 96 13.72 -10.86 1.24
CA TYR A 96 13.66 -9.72 0.32
C TYR A 96 15.07 -9.32 -0.13
N PRO A 97 15.35 -9.22 -1.44
CA PRO A 97 16.61 -8.68 -1.93
C PRO A 97 16.82 -7.22 -1.48
N ASN A 98 18.02 -6.88 -1.01
CA ASN A 98 18.38 -5.51 -0.60
C ASN A 98 17.96 -4.46 -1.64
N LYS A 99 18.25 -4.72 -2.93
CA LYS A 99 17.89 -3.83 -4.04
C LYS A 99 16.39 -3.50 -4.08
N ILE A 100 15.53 -4.48 -3.80
CA ILE A 100 14.07 -4.28 -3.79
C ILE A 100 13.66 -3.47 -2.57
N ILE A 101 14.26 -3.73 -1.41
CA ILE A 101 13.98 -2.93 -0.20
C ILE A 101 14.31 -1.46 -0.47
N ASP A 102 15.49 -1.17 -0.99
CA ASP A 102 15.95 0.18 -1.30
C ASP A 102 15.10 0.85 -2.39
N GLU A 103 14.77 0.12 -3.46
CA GLU A 103 13.87 0.58 -4.52
C GLU A 103 12.51 1.00 -3.94
N GLN A 104 11.89 0.17 -3.10
CA GLN A 104 10.56 0.45 -2.56
C GLN A 104 10.57 1.52 -1.47
N PHE A 105 11.64 1.62 -0.69
CA PHE A 105 11.84 2.73 0.25
C PHE A 105 11.94 4.06 -0.50
N ASN A 106 12.74 4.11 -1.57
CA ASN A 106 12.87 5.30 -2.41
C ASN A 106 11.56 5.64 -3.13
N ASN A 107 10.84 4.64 -3.67
CA ASN A 107 9.53 4.85 -4.29
C ASN A 107 8.53 5.46 -3.31
N MET A 108 8.58 5.06 -2.03
CA MET A 108 7.73 5.65 -0.99
C MET A 108 8.07 7.13 -0.78
N LEU A 109 9.34 7.45 -0.56
CA LEU A 109 9.79 8.83 -0.37
C LEU A 109 9.44 9.72 -1.58
N LEU A 110 9.71 9.25 -2.80
CA LEU A 110 9.39 9.97 -4.04
C LEU A 110 7.89 10.20 -4.22
N LYS A 111 7.04 9.22 -3.88
CA LYS A 111 5.58 9.36 -3.97
C LYS A 111 5.07 10.52 -3.11
N PHE A 112 5.70 10.77 -1.97
CA PHE A 112 5.37 11.86 -1.06
C PHE A 112 6.28 13.09 -1.22
N LYS A 113 6.96 13.22 -2.37
CA LYS A 113 7.81 14.37 -2.74
C LYS A 113 8.93 14.65 -1.74
N VAL A 114 9.45 13.62 -1.09
CA VAL A 114 10.65 13.70 -0.25
C VAL A 114 11.86 13.57 -1.17
N ASN A 115 12.41 14.72 -1.59
CA ASN A 115 13.48 14.79 -2.60
C ASN A 115 14.89 14.83 -1.98
N GLU A 116 14.98 14.90 -0.66
CA GLU A 116 16.22 15.00 0.09
C GLU A 116 16.26 13.93 1.20
N PRO A 117 17.44 13.53 1.70
CA PRO A 117 17.52 12.58 2.80
C PRO A 117 16.83 13.12 4.06
N LEU A 118 16.11 12.24 4.75
CA LEU A 118 15.51 12.58 6.04
C LEU A 118 16.61 12.75 7.09
N THR A 119 16.53 13.87 7.81
CA THR A 119 17.42 14.27 8.91
C THR A 119 16.58 14.74 10.09
N SER A 120 17.18 14.87 11.27
CA SER A 120 16.50 15.39 12.46
C SER A 120 15.81 16.74 12.21
N ASN A 121 16.38 17.59 11.35
CA ASN A 121 15.89 18.93 11.08
C ASN A 121 14.68 18.96 10.13
N ASN A 122 14.63 18.08 9.13
CA ASN A 122 13.57 18.10 8.12
C ASN A 122 12.48 17.03 8.33
N TYR A 123 12.71 16.06 9.22
CA TYR A 123 11.83 14.90 9.42
C TYR A 123 10.38 15.30 9.76
N ASN A 124 10.20 16.20 10.72
CA ASN A 124 8.87 16.62 11.16
C ASN A 124 8.06 17.25 10.04
N ARG A 125 8.69 18.08 9.21
CA ARG A 125 8.05 18.72 8.05
C ARG A 125 7.52 17.68 7.06
N TYR A 126 8.36 16.72 6.66
CA TYR A 126 7.95 15.67 5.72
C TYR A 126 6.92 14.71 6.32
N ARG A 127 7.09 14.34 7.58
CA ARG A 127 6.12 13.51 8.30
C ARG A 127 4.73 14.15 8.30
N GLN A 128 4.63 15.44 8.63
CA GLN A 128 3.34 16.14 8.61
C GLN A 128 2.73 16.17 7.21
N ASN A 129 3.53 16.41 6.17
CA ASN A 129 3.06 16.34 4.78
C ASN A 129 2.53 14.95 4.41
N ILE A 130 3.17 13.88 4.89
CA ILE A 130 2.75 12.49 4.65
C ILE A 130 1.45 12.17 5.40
N ILE A 131 1.31 12.62 6.65
CA ILE A 131 0.11 12.41 7.46
C ILE A 131 -1.09 13.16 6.87
N ASN A 132 -0.87 14.40 6.44
CA ASN A 132 -1.89 15.26 5.87
C ASN A 132 -2.17 14.97 4.38
N SER A 133 -1.45 14.01 3.78
CA SER A 133 -1.69 13.64 2.39
C SER A 133 -3.14 13.17 2.25
N PRO A 134 -3.92 13.73 1.30
CA PRO A 134 -5.30 13.37 1.13
C PRO A 134 -5.41 11.87 0.83
N ILE A 135 -6.38 11.22 1.47
CA ILE A 135 -6.77 9.87 1.11
C ILE A 135 -7.32 9.99 -0.31
N LYS A 136 -6.75 9.23 -1.26
CA LYS A 136 -7.35 9.10 -2.58
C LYS A 136 -8.70 8.42 -2.40
N GLU A 137 -9.76 9.22 -2.34
CA GLU A 137 -11.11 8.70 -2.43
C GLU A 137 -11.23 7.94 -3.75
N LYS A 138 -11.80 6.72 -3.69
CA LYS A 138 -12.20 6.05 -4.92
C LYS A 138 -13.21 6.97 -5.58
N LEU A 139 -12.94 7.34 -6.84
CA LEU A 139 -13.92 8.05 -7.66
C LEU A 139 -15.24 7.27 -7.58
N VAL A 140 -16.29 7.94 -7.13
CA VAL A 140 -17.63 7.35 -7.09
C VAL A 140 -18.04 7.11 -8.53
N VAL A 141 -18.22 5.83 -8.87
CA VAL A 141 -18.60 5.45 -10.22
C VAL A 141 -20.13 5.49 -10.30
N ASN A 142 -20.66 6.29 -11.23
CA ASN A 142 -22.09 6.29 -11.51
C ASN A 142 -22.44 5.07 -12.36
N TYR A 143 -22.98 4.02 -11.73
CA TYR A 143 -23.35 2.76 -12.39
C TYR A 143 -24.55 2.89 -13.35
N GLU A 144 -25.32 3.97 -13.30
CA GLU A 144 -26.40 4.22 -14.27
C GLU A 144 -25.83 4.70 -15.61
N LYS A 145 -24.69 5.40 -15.57
CA LYS A 145 -24.07 6.02 -16.74
C LYS A 145 -22.73 5.41 -17.12
N SER A 146 -22.32 4.29 -16.49
CA SER A 146 -21.04 3.66 -16.80
C SER A 146 -21.16 2.17 -16.97
N ILE A 147 -20.41 1.64 -17.94
CA ILE A 147 -20.30 0.21 -18.19
C ILE A 147 -18.84 -0.22 -18.06
N PHE A 148 -18.58 -1.22 -17.21
CA PHE A 148 -17.24 -1.78 -17.07
C PHE A 148 -17.00 -2.86 -18.11
N ILE A 149 -15.97 -2.65 -18.94
CA ILE A 149 -15.60 -3.59 -19.99
C ILE A 149 -14.22 -4.14 -19.65
N HIS A 150 -14.19 -5.42 -19.28
CA HIS A 150 -12.94 -6.10 -18.97
C HIS A 150 -12.35 -6.76 -20.21
N PHE A 151 -11.05 -6.53 -20.43
CA PHE A 151 -10.32 -7.19 -21.51
C PHE A 151 -9.00 -7.78 -21.00
N THR A 152 -8.54 -8.84 -21.65
CA THR A 152 -7.23 -9.45 -21.37
C THR A 152 -6.15 -8.60 -22.03
N TYR A 153 -5.21 -8.06 -21.24
CA TYR A 153 -4.14 -7.25 -21.79
C TYR A 153 -3.02 -8.12 -22.37
N CYS A 154 -2.67 -7.89 -23.64
CA CYS A 154 -1.45 -8.40 -24.26
C CYS A 154 -0.50 -7.23 -24.58
N SER A 155 0.81 -7.48 -24.64
CA SER A 155 1.83 -6.43 -24.86
C SER A 155 1.58 -5.59 -26.13
N GLY A 156 1.04 -6.19 -27.20
CA GLY A 156 0.64 -5.49 -28.43
C GLY A 156 -0.61 -4.60 -28.31
N MET A 157 -1.37 -4.71 -27.22
CA MET A 157 -2.64 -4.00 -27.02
C MET A 157 -2.49 -2.66 -26.29
N ARG A 158 -1.29 -2.08 -26.22
CA ARG A 158 -1.03 -0.79 -25.56
C ARG A 158 -1.93 0.35 -26.08
N THR A 159 -2.30 0.32 -27.36
CA THR A 159 -3.17 1.32 -28.00
C THR A 159 -4.66 0.93 -27.99
N PHE A 160 -5.00 -0.27 -27.51
CA PHE A 160 -6.38 -0.78 -27.52
C PHE A 160 -7.35 0.15 -26.80
N PRO A 161 -7.06 0.68 -25.59
CA PRO A 161 -8.01 1.57 -24.92
C PRO A 161 -8.38 2.79 -25.74
N LYS A 162 -7.39 3.43 -26.38
CA LYS A 162 -7.62 4.58 -27.26
C LYS A 162 -8.47 4.20 -28.46
N LYS A 163 -8.10 3.12 -29.17
CA LYS A 163 -8.84 2.64 -30.34
C LYS A 163 -10.28 2.25 -30.00
N PHE A 164 -10.49 1.62 -28.85
CA PHE A 164 -11.82 1.26 -28.37
C PHE A 164 -12.69 2.50 -28.16
N HIS A 165 -12.18 3.54 -27.49
CA HIS A 165 -12.95 4.79 -27.31
C HIS A 165 -13.26 5.47 -28.64
N THR A 166 -12.32 5.49 -29.60
CA THR A 166 -12.58 6.01 -30.95
C THR A 166 -13.69 5.23 -31.66
N LEU A 167 -13.70 3.90 -31.54
CA LEU A 167 -14.77 3.06 -32.10
C LEU A 167 -16.10 3.27 -31.37
N TRP A 168 -16.06 3.39 -30.04
CA TRP A 168 -17.25 3.63 -29.23
C TRP A 168 -17.94 4.93 -29.64
N GLU A 169 -17.19 6.03 -29.73
CA GLU A 169 -17.71 7.32 -30.15
C GLU A 169 -18.25 7.27 -31.59
N LYS A 170 -17.52 6.61 -32.50
CA LYS A 170 -17.94 6.46 -33.90
C LYS A 170 -19.29 5.75 -34.05
N TYR A 171 -19.52 4.66 -33.32
CA TYR A 171 -20.73 3.84 -33.48
C TYR A 171 -21.86 4.19 -32.52
N PHE A 172 -21.54 4.69 -31.33
CA PHE A 172 -22.51 4.93 -30.26
C PHE A 172 -22.68 6.40 -29.87
N GLY A 173 -21.90 7.33 -30.43
CA GLY A 173 -22.00 8.75 -30.11
C GLY A 173 -23.35 9.39 -30.46
N MET A 174 -24.05 8.86 -31.47
CA MET A 174 -25.40 9.28 -31.87
C MET A 174 -26.49 8.29 -31.48
N SER A 175 -26.16 7.28 -30.67
CA SER A 175 -27.08 6.22 -30.24
C SER A 175 -27.83 6.64 -28.96
N PRO A 176 -28.99 6.04 -28.63
CA PRO A 176 -29.65 6.24 -27.33
C PRO A 176 -28.79 5.93 -26.10
N ILE A 177 -27.64 5.25 -26.28
CA ILE A 177 -26.68 4.94 -25.22
C ILE A 177 -25.46 5.88 -25.19
N ASN A 178 -25.51 7.03 -25.88
CA ASN A 178 -24.40 7.99 -25.93
C ASN A 178 -24.00 8.55 -24.54
N GLU A 179 -24.92 8.54 -23.57
CA GLU A 179 -24.65 8.92 -22.18
C GLU A 179 -23.87 7.86 -21.40
N VAL A 180 -23.77 6.63 -21.91
CA VAL A 180 -23.05 5.53 -21.27
C VAL A 180 -21.55 5.67 -21.52
N ILE A 181 -20.79 5.81 -20.44
CA ILE A 181 -19.34 5.93 -20.45
C ILE A 181 -18.72 4.54 -20.25
N PRO A 182 -18.06 3.97 -21.28
CA PRO A 182 -17.36 2.70 -21.12
C PRO A 182 -16.08 2.91 -20.31
N VAL A 183 -15.95 2.16 -19.23
CA VAL A 183 -14.74 2.12 -18.39
C VAL A 183 -14.00 0.83 -18.67
N LEU A 184 -12.87 0.92 -19.37
CA LEU A 184 -12.06 -0.24 -19.71
C LEU A 184 -11.19 -0.67 -18.52
N GLY A 185 -11.35 -1.92 -18.09
CA GLY A 185 -10.52 -2.54 -17.05
C GLY A 185 -9.68 -3.68 -17.60
N SER A 186 -8.36 -3.56 -17.58
CA SER A 186 -7.50 -4.68 -17.97
C SER A 186 -7.48 -5.77 -16.90
N ARG A 187 -7.70 -7.03 -17.30
CA ARG A 187 -7.33 -8.19 -16.49
C ARG A 187 -5.93 -8.62 -16.91
N ASN A 188 -4.99 -8.58 -15.97
CA ASN A 188 -3.70 -9.24 -16.16
C ASN A 188 -3.94 -10.73 -16.00
N VAL A 189 -4.15 -11.44 -17.12
CA VAL A 189 -3.97 -12.89 -17.11
C VAL A 189 -2.47 -13.10 -17.14
N ASP A 190 -1.90 -13.80 -16.15
CA ASP A 190 -0.53 -14.28 -16.28
C ASP A 190 -0.47 -15.06 -17.60
N ASN A 191 0.28 -14.53 -18.58
CA ASN A 191 0.38 -15.12 -19.91
C ASN A 191 0.48 -16.65 -19.77
N LEU A 192 -0.32 -17.40 -20.52
CA LEU A 192 -0.24 -18.87 -20.52
C LEU A 192 1.23 -19.32 -20.72
N GLN A 193 1.99 -18.57 -21.52
CA GLN A 193 3.43 -18.70 -21.69
C GLN A 193 4.24 -18.58 -20.37
N ARG A 194 3.94 -17.64 -19.47
CA ARG A 194 4.59 -17.55 -18.15
C ARG A 194 4.24 -18.74 -17.25
N ARG A 195 3.00 -19.25 -17.32
CA ARG A 195 2.61 -20.49 -16.64
C ARG A 195 3.34 -21.71 -17.20
N LEU A 196 3.49 -21.79 -18.53
CA LEU A 196 4.16 -22.89 -19.23
C LEU A 196 5.71 -22.84 -19.14
N VAL A 197 6.30 -21.67 -18.91
CA VAL A 197 7.75 -21.51 -18.74
C VAL A 197 8.20 -21.93 -17.32
N HIS A 198 7.34 -21.79 -16.31
CA HIS A 198 7.62 -22.29 -14.96
C HIS A 198 7.40 -23.80 -14.77
N THR A 199 6.84 -24.50 -15.77
CA THR A 199 6.68 -25.97 -15.76
C THR A 199 7.82 -26.72 -16.42
N ARG A 200 8.95 -26.07 -16.77
CA ARG A 200 10.18 -26.83 -17.04
C ARG A 200 10.68 -27.39 -15.71
N SER A 201 10.37 -28.67 -15.47
CA SER A 201 11.04 -29.51 -14.51
C SER A 201 12.55 -29.30 -14.62
N ILE A 202 13.16 -28.98 -13.49
CA ILE A 202 14.59 -29.20 -13.30
C ILE A 202 14.78 -30.71 -13.46
N ASN A 203 15.28 -31.12 -14.62
CA ASN A 203 15.82 -32.46 -14.82
C ASN A 203 17.34 -32.33 -14.73
N LEU A 204 17.87 -32.92 -13.65
CA LEU A 204 19.27 -33.27 -13.33
C LEU A 204 20.27 -32.12 -13.23
#